data_AF-A0A674ALR5-F1
#
_entry.id   AF-A0A674ALR5-F1
#
_cell.length_a   1.000
_cell.length_b   1.000
_cell.length_c   1.000
_cell.angle_alpha   90.00
_cell.angle_beta   90.00
_cell.angle_gamma   90.00
#
_symmetry.space_group_name_H-M   'P 1'
#
loop_
_entity.id
_entity.type
_entity.pdbx_description
1 polymer ?
#
loop_
_entity_poly.entity_id
_entity_poly.type
_entity_poly.pdbx_seq_one_letter_code
_entity_poly.pdbx_strand_id
1 'polypeptide(L)'
;IPTANQVSLGRETPKHYGITSPISLVQAKEADLVLTHRLTEALKPYGVFEEELELQRRIHVLGKLNTLVKEWIRDVSETKNLPASVIETVGGKIFTFGSYRLGVHTKGADIDALFVAPRHVERTDFFSSFLDKLKEQEEVKDLRAVEEAFVPVIKLSFDSIEIDILFARLALQTIPKNLDLRDDGLLKNLDIRCIRSLNGCRVTDEILHLVPDIENFRLTLRTIKLWAKRHNIYSNILGFLGGVSWAMLVARTCQLYPNAVASTLVHKFFLVFSKWEWPNPVLLKQPEDCNLNLPVWDPRVTPSDRYHLMPIITPAYPQQNSTYNVSVSTRAVMVDEFKQGLSITDEILQNKAEWSKLFEAPNFFQKYKYASQLRTHS
;
A
#
# COMPACT_ATOMS: atom_id res chain seq x y z
N ILE A 1 63.35 -6.74 -9.04
CA ILE A 1 62.23 -5.83 -8.67
C ILE A 1 61.18 -5.93 -9.76
N PRO A 2 60.03 -6.58 -9.49
CA PRO A 2 58.79 -6.28 -10.20
C PRO A 2 57.74 -5.72 -9.23
N THR A 3 57.09 -4.67 -9.71
CA THR A 3 56.06 -3.85 -9.07
C THR A 3 54.79 -4.62 -8.75
N ALA A 4 54.35 -4.54 -7.50
CA ALA A 4 53.06 -5.05 -7.03
C ALA A 4 51.92 -4.14 -7.52
N ASN A 5 51.00 -4.70 -8.31
CA ASN A 5 49.71 -4.08 -8.59
C ASN A 5 48.83 -4.15 -7.33
N GLN A 6 48.57 -2.98 -6.74
CA GLN A 6 47.52 -2.84 -5.73
C GLN A 6 46.15 -2.97 -6.41
N VAL A 7 45.44 -4.05 -6.09
CA VAL A 7 44.02 -4.20 -6.39
C VAL A 7 43.26 -3.26 -5.47
N SER A 8 42.64 -2.23 -6.04
CA SER A 8 41.73 -1.34 -5.33
C SER A 8 40.47 -2.12 -4.94
N LEU A 9 40.35 -2.50 -3.66
CA LEU A 9 39.10 -2.94 -3.06
C LEU A 9 38.09 -1.79 -3.16
N GLY A 10 37.14 -1.89 -4.07
CA GLY A 10 35.99 -1.00 -4.15
C GLY A 10 35.22 -1.08 -2.83
N ARG A 11 35.18 0.03 -2.08
CA ARG A 11 34.27 0.19 -0.96
C ARG A 11 32.85 0.24 -1.54
N GLU A 12 32.07 -0.82 -1.39
CA GLU A 12 30.63 -0.75 -1.59
C GLU A 12 30.08 0.33 -0.66
N THR A 13 29.58 1.43 -1.24
CA THR A 13 28.85 2.43 -0.48
C THR A 13 27.64 1.76 0.16
N PRO A 14 27.46 1.84 1.50
CA PRO A 14 26.35 1.19 2.17
C PRO A 14 25.03 1.65 1.55
N LYS A 15 24.23 0.67 1.11
CA LYS A 15 22.89 0.90 0.55
C LYS A 15 22.05 1.62 1.60
N HIS A 16 21.79 2.91 1.40
CA HIS A 16 20.88 3.68 2.24
C HIS A 16 19.56 3.89 1.50
N TYR A 17 18.46 3.84 2.24
CA TYR A 17 17.11 4.00 1.71
C TYR A 17 16.61 5.42 1.98
N GLY A 18 15.82 5.98 1.06
CA GLY A 18 15.23 7.31 1.20
C GLY A 18 16.02 8.44 0.56
N ILE A 19 15.47 9.65 0.64
CA ILE A 19 16.04 10.87 0.02
C ILE A 19 17.04 11.62 0.94
N THR A 20 17.22 11.16 2.18
CA THR A 20 18.15 11.73 3.15
C THR A 20 18.92 10.62 3.85
N SER A 21 20.06 10.96 4.45
CA SER A 21 20.72 10.05 5.39
C SER A 21 19.82 9.66 6.56
N PRO A 22 20.01 8.47 7.16
CA PRO A 22 19.28 8.06 8.36
C PRO A 22 19.60 8.98 9.54
N ILE A 23 18.64 9.17 10.45
CA ILE A 23 18.83 9.95 11.68
C ILE A 23 19.69 9.17 12.68
N SER A 24 19.52 7.85 12.73
CA SER A 24 20.30 6.99 13.61
C SER A 24 20.50 5.60 13.00
N LEU A 25 21.72 5.08 13.14
CA LEU A 25 22.10 3.72 12.78
C LEU A 25 22.22 2.80 14.01
N VAL A 26 21.81 3.27 15.19
CA VAL A 26 21.91 2.51 16.44
C VAL A 26 21.07 1.23 16.34
N GLN A 27 21.69 0.11 16.70
CA GLN A 27 21.05 -1.20 16.78
C GLN A 27 20.09 -1.27 17.97
N ALA A 28 19.04 -2.07 17.84
CA ALA A 28 18.13 -2.36 18.94
C ALA A 28 18.86 -3.02 20.12
N LYS A 29 18.50 -2.61 21.34
CA LYS A 29 18.97 -3.24 22.58
C LYS A 29 17.99 -4.33 23.00
N GLU A 30 18.42 -5.19 23.92
CA GLU A 30 17.57 -6.25 24.50
C GLU A 30 16.25 -5.70 25.07
N ALA A 31 16.30 -4.55 25.73
CA ALA A 31 15.09 -3.90 26.25
C ALA A 31 14.10 -3.51 25.13
N ASP A 32 14.58 -3.10 23.95
CA ASP A 32 13.74 -2.74 22.81
C ASP A 32 13.07 -3.98 22.20
N LEU A 33 13.77 -5.12 22.20
CA LEU A 33 13.25 -6.42 21.76
C LEU A 33 12.16 -6.92 22.70
N VAL A 34 12.37 -6.84 24.02
CA VAL A 34 11.35 -7.18 25.03
C VAL A 34 10.11 -6.29 24.87
N LEU A 35 10.28 -4.98 24.65
CA LEU A 35 9.17 -4.07 24.38
C LEU A 35 8.44 -4.39 23.07
N THR A 36 9.16 -4.85 22.03
CA THR A 36 8.57 -5.29 20.75
C THR A 36 7.75 -6.57 20.92
N HIS A 37 8.22 -7.50 21.75
CA HIS A 37 7.43 -8.68 22.10
C HIS A 37 6.14 -8.29 22.83
N ARG A 38 6.22 -7.40 23.83
CA ARG A 38 5.03 -6.88 24.53
C ARG A 38 4.06 -6.16 23.59
N LEU A 39 4.57 -5.41 22.61
CA LEU A 39 3.75 -4.79 21.56
C LEU A 39 3.00 -5.85 20.77
N THR A 40 3.69 -6.91 20.34
CA THR A 40 3.10 -8.01 19.57
C THR A 40 1.99 -8.70 20.35
N GLU A 41 2.19 -8.99 21.63
CA GLU A 41 1.15 -9.55 22.50
C GLU A 41 -0.04 -8.61 22.67
N ALA A 42 0.21 -7.30 22.89
CA ALA A 42 -0.85 -6.31 23.04
C ALA A 42 -1.71 -6.14 21.79
N LEU A 43 -1.18 -6.47 20.61
CA LEU A 43 -1.90 -6.40 19.34
C LEU A 43 -2.85 -7.60 19.10
N LYS A 44 -2.57 -8.78 19.66
CA LYS A 44 -3.34 -10.01 19.40
C LYS A 44 -4.84 -9.89 19.69
N PRO A 45 -5.29 -9.30 20.82
CA PRO A 45 -6.72 -9.19 21.14
C PRO A 45 -7.53 -8.36 20.13
N TYR A 46 -6.87 -7.49 19.36
CA TYR A 46 -7.51 -6.63 18.36
C TYR A 46 -7.68 -7.31 17.00
N GLY A 47 -7.33 -8.60 16.86
CA GLY A 47 -7.51 -9.35 15.61
C GLY A 47 -6.70 -8.80 14.44
N VAL A 48 -5.58 -8.10 14.73
CA VAL A 48 -4.74 -7.53 13.67
C VAL A 48 -3.88 -8.56 12.97
N PHE A 49 -3.71 -9.75 13.55
CA PHE A 49 -3.06 -10.90 12.92
C PHE A 49 -4.13 -11.88 12.44
N GLU A 50 -3.98 -12.34 11.19
CA GLU A 50 -4.84 -13.37 10.64
C GLU A 50 -4.33 -14.77 11.01
N GLU A 51 -5.24 -15.73 11.10
CA GLU A 51 -4.90 -17.12 11.40
C GLU A 51 -4.33 -17.83 10.18
N GLU A 52 -3.43 -18.79 10.41
CA GLU A 52 -2.76 -19.52 9.33
C GLU A 52 -3.75 -20.20 8.39
N LEU A 53 -4.84 -20.78 8.91
CA LEU A 53 -5.87 -21.42 8.09
C LEU A 53 -6.54 -20.44 7.12
N GLU A 54 -6.84 -19.22 7.58
CA GLU A 54 -7.42 -18.18 6.73
C GLU A 54 -6.40 -17.64 5.71
N LEU A 55 -5.12 -17.55 6.07
CA LEU A 55 -4.06 -17.23 5.11
C LEU A 55 -3.97 -18.28 3.99
N GLN A 56 -4.04 -19.58 4.33
CA GLN A 56 -4.05 -20.67 3.35
C GLN A 56 -5.30 -20.61 2.47
N ARG A 57 -6.48 -20.29 3.04
CA ARG A 57 -7.71 -20.10 2.27
C ARG A 57 -7.57 -18.97 1.24
N ARG A 58 -7.00 -17.83 1.63
CA ARG A 58 -6.73 -16.71 0.71
C ARG A 58 -5.77 -17.11 -0.42
N ILE A 59 -4.73 -17.88 -0.11
CA ILE A 59 -3.78 -18.39 -1.13
C ILE A 59 -4.51 -19.31 -2.12
N HIS A 60 -5.37 -20.20 -1.63
CA HIS A 60 -6.17 -21.10 -2.47
C HIS A 60 -7.11 -20.34 -3.41
N VAL A 61 -7.83 -19.34 -2.88
CA VAL A 61 -8.72 -18.48 -3.68
C VAL A 61 -7.95 -17.72 -4.77
N LEU A 62 -6.79 -17.14 -4.44
CA LEU A 62 -5.92 -16.49 -5.42
C LEU A 62 -5.41 -17.48 -6.49
N GLY A 63 -5.14 -18.72 -6.11
CA GLY A 63 -4.78 -19.80 -7.03
C GLY A 63 -5.89 -20.08 -8.04
N LYS A 64 -7.14 -20.24 -7.57
CA LYS A 64 -8.32 -20.43 -8.43
C LYS A 64 -8.54 -19.24 -9.36
N LEU A 65 -8.50 -18.01 -8.85
CA LEU A 65 -8.64 -16.80 -9.67
C LEU A 65 -7.54 -16.68 -10.73
N ASN A 66 -6.30 -17.05 -10.40
CA ASN A 66 -5.20 -17.07 -11.36
C ASN A 66 -5.39 -18.11 -12.48
N THR A 67 -6.08 -19.22 -12.19
CA THR A 67 -6.46 -20.21 -13.21
C THR A 67 -7.57 -19.64 -14.10
N LEU A 68 -8.64 -19.11 -13.49
CA LEU A 68 -9.78 -18.53 -14.20
C LEU A 68 -9.36 -17.39 -15.15
N VAL A 69 -8.45 -16.50 -14.73
CA VAL A 69 -7.99 -15.40 -15.58
C VAL A 69 -7.18 -15.92 -16.78
N LYS A 70 -6.41 -16.99 -16.63
CA LYS A 70 -5.63 -17.58 -17.72
C LYS A 70 -6.52 -18.31 -18.72
N GLU A 71 -7.50 -19.07 -18.23
CA GLU A 71 -8.51 -19.71 -19.06
C GLU A 71 -9.30 -18.67 -19.84
N TRP A 72 -9.79 -17.63 -19.15
CA TRP A 72 -10.50 -16.53 -19.81
C TRP A 72 -9.65 -15.83 -20.89
N ILE A 73 -8.40 -15.49 -20.62
CA ILE A 73 -7.52 -14.86 -21.61
C ILE A 73 -7.30 -15.79 -22.82
N ARG A 74 -7.19 -17.11 -22.60
CA ARG A 74 -7.12 -18.10 -23.68
C ARG A 74 -8.41 -18.10 -24.51
N ASP A 75 -9.58 -18.15 -23.87
CA ASP A 75 -10.89 -18.16 -24.55
C ASP A 75 -11.11 -16.89 -25.40
N VAL A 76 -10.69 -15.71 -24.88
CA VAL A 76 -10.72 -14.44 -25.64
C VAL A 76 -9.74 -14.49 -26.82
N SER A 77 -8.57 -15.10 -26.64
CA SER A 77 -7.55 -15.25 -27.70
C SER A 77 -8.04 -16.13 -28.85
N GLU A 78 -8.75 -17.22 -28.53
CA GLU A 78 -9.40 -18.11 -29.49
C GLU A 78 -10.51 -17.38 -30.24
N THR A 79 -11.38 -16.66 -29.52
CA THR A 79 -12.48 -15.87 -30.11
C THR A 79 -11.97 -14.80 -31.08
N LYS A 80 -10.80 -14.20 -30.80
CA LYS A 80 -10.14 -13.24 -31.68
C LYS A 80 -9.29 -13.89 -32.78
N ASN A 81 -9.41 -15.21 -32.98
CA ASN A 81 -8.74 -16.00 -34.01
C ASN A 81 -7.22 -15.83 -34.04
N LEU A 82 -6.58 -15.73 -32.86
CA LEU A 82 -5.12 -15.69 -32.81
C LEU A 82 -4.50 -17.05 -33.21
N PRO A 83 -3.26 -17.06 -33.73
CA PRO A 83 -2.58 -18.33 -34.04
C PRO A 83 -2.42 -19.20 -32.79
N ALA A 84 -2.58 -20.53 -32.94
CA ALA A 84 -2.45 -21.48 -31.83
C ALA A 84 -1.13 -21.33 -31.05
N SER A 85 -0.02 -21.06 -31.75
CA SER A 85 1.29 -20.81 -31.12
C SER A 85 1.31 -19.60 -30.17
N VAL A 86 0.49 -18.58 -30.44
CA VAL A 86 0.32 -17.41 -29.56
C VAL A 86 -0.62 -17.76 -28.40
N ILE A 87 -1.72 -18.48 -28.67
CA ILE A 87 -2.70 -18.89 -27.65
C ILE A 87 -2.03 -19.72 -26.55
N GLU A 88 -1.14 -20.65 -26.92
CA GLU A 88 -0.40 -21.48 -25.95
C GLU A 88 0.53 -20.68 -25.03
N THR A 89 0.96 -19.50 -25.45
CA THR A 89 1.98 -18.68 -24.77
C THR A 89 1.45 -17.33 -24.28
N VAL A 90 0.17 -17.05 -24.48
CA VAL A 90 -0.46 -15.74 -24.24
C VAL A 90 -0.33 -15.26 -22.79
N GLY A 91 -0.37 -16.21 -21.85
CA GLY A 91 -0.20 -15.95 -20.43
C GLY A 91 -1.39 -15.24 -19.80
N GLY A 92 -1.10 -14.34 -18.88
CA GLY A 92 -2.06 -13.72 -17.99
C GLY A 92 -1.66 -13.93 -16.54
N LYS A 93 -1.85 -12.90 -15.70
CA LYS A 93 -1.40 -12.95 -14.32
C LYS A 93 -2.25 -12.10 -13.39
N ILE A 94 -2.56 -12.66 -12.23
CA ILE A 94 -3.05 -11.92 -11.07
C ILE A 94 -1.87 -11.35 -10.28
N PHE A 95 -1.98 -10.10 -9.89
CA PHE A 95 -1.12 -9.45 -8.91
C PHE A 95 -1.99 -9.03 -7.73
N THR A 96 -1.45 -9.08 -6.53
CA THR A 96 -2.10 -8.49 -5.36
C THR A 96 -1.43 -7.17 -5.01
N PHE A 97 -2.17 -6.27 -4.40
CA PHE A 97 -1.63 -5.02 -3.88
C PHE A 97 -2.28 -4.66 -2.54
N GLY A 98 -2.04 -3.45 -2.05
CA GLY A 98 -2.69 -2.96 -0.85
C GLY A 98 -2.30 -3.76 0.39
N SER A 99 -3.22 -3.85 1.34
CA SER A 99 -2.89 -4.34 2.68
C SER A 99 -2.53 -5.83 2.75
N TYR A 100 -3.14 -6.64 1.89
CA TYR A 100 -2.84 -8.06 1.77
C TYR A 100 -1.42 -8.28 1.22
N ARG A 101 -1.06 -7.62 0.12
CA ARG A 101 0.29 -7.72 -0.46
C ARG A 101 1.38 -7.18 0.47
N LEU A 102 1.08 -6.12 1.22
CA LEU A 102 1.99 -5.60 2.25
C LEU A 102 2.16 -6.58 3.42
N GLY A 103 1.27 -7.56 3.59
CA GLY A 103 1.28 -8.48 4.73
C GLY A 103 0.86 -7.80 6.04
N VAL A 104 -0.09 -6.85 5.96
CA VAL A 104 -0.63 -6.08 7.09
C VAL A 104 -2.17 -6.02 7.09
N HIS A 105 -2.80 -6.94 6.37
CA HIS A 105 -4.25 -7.13 6.39
C HIS A 105 -4.69 -7.73 7.73
N THR A 106 -5.89 -7.37 8.16
CA THR A 106 -6.52 -7.86 9.40
C THR A 106 -7.56 -8.92 9.07
N LYS A 107 -8.06 -9.62 10.09
CA LYS A 107 -9.19 -10.55 9.90
C LYS A 107 -10.36 -9.82 9.21
N GLY A 108 -10.95 -10.45 8.21
CA GLY A 108 -12.05 -9.89 7.42
C GLY A 108 -11.67 -8.77 6.45
N ALA A 109 -10.39 -8.45 6.27
CA ALA A 109 -9.96 -7.52 5.22
C ALA A 109 -10.16 -8.14 3.83
N ASP A 110 -10.44 -7.28 2.86
CA ASP A 110 -10.54 -7.60 1.44
C ASP A 110 -9.16 -7.94 0.83
N ILE A 111 -9.20 -8.56 -0.36
CA ILE A 111 -8.04 -8.74 -1.22
C ILE A 111 -8.17 -7.79 -2.41
N ASP A 112 -7.24 -6.85 -2.48
CA ASP A 112 -7.00 -6.02 -3.65
C ASP A 112 -6.19 -6.80 -4.70
N ALA A 113 -6.81 -7.08 -5.85
CA ALA A 113 -6.20 -7.82 -6.96
C ALA A 113 -6.20 -7.02 -8.26
N LEU A 114 -5.17 -7.20 -9.08
CA LEU A 114 -5.04 -6.64 -10.41
C LEU A 114 -4.83 -7.76 -11.42
N PHE A 115 -5.68 -7.81 -12.43
CA PHE A 115 -5.55 -8.72 -13.54
C PHE A 115 -4.81 -8.03 -14.68
N VAL A 116 -3.70 -8.63 -15.07
CA VAL A 116 -2.84 -8.12 -16.13
C VAL A 116 -2.97 -9.01 -17.35
N ALA A 117 -3.46 -8.42 -18.43
CA ALA A 117 -3.76 -9.10 -19.69
C ALA A 117 -2.98 -8.50 -20.87
N PRO A 118 -2.75 -9.28 -21.94
CA PRO A 118 -2.09 -8.80 -23.16
C PRO A 118 -2.98 -7.88 -23.98
N ARG A 119 -2.38 -7.19 -24.96
CA ARG A 119 -2.97 -6.06 -25.70
C ARG A 119 -4.29 -6.35 -26.42
N HIS A 120 -4.57 -7.60 -26.79
CA HIS A 120 -5.79 -7.96 -27.50
C HIS A 120 -6.97 -8.19 -26.57
N VAL A 121 -6.78 -8.31 -25.25
CA VAL A 121 -7.87 -8.48 -24.28
C VAL A 121 -8.31 -7.10 -23.80
N GLU A 122 -9.56 -6.72 -24.09
CA GLU A 122 -10.08 -5.38 -23.83
C GLU A 122 -10.76 -5.27 -22.47
N ARG A 123 -10.96 -4.03 -22.00
CA ARG A 123 -11.70 -3.76 -20.75
C ARG A 123 -13.16 -4.19 -20.87
N THR A 124 -13.74 -4.06 -22.05
CA THR A 124 -15.08 -4.58 -22.38
C THR A 124 -15.14 -6.09 -22.21
N ASP A 125 -14.11 -6.83 -22.63
CA ASP A 125 -14.02 -8.28 -22.42
C ASP A 125 -14.03 -8.62 -20.91
N PHE A 126 -13.35 -7.81 -20.09
CA PHE A 126 -13.28 -7.97 -18.62
C PHE A 126 -14.64 -7.72 -17.94
N PHE A 127 -15.40 -6.71 -18.35
CA PHE A 127 -16.73 -6.44 -17.78
C PHE A 127 -17.88 -7.22 -18.43
N SER A 128 -17.60 -7.99 -19.48
CA SER A 128 -18.56 -8.90 -20.13
C SER A 128 -18.17 -10.36 -19.90
N SER A 129 -17.42 -10.96 -20.81
CA SER A 129 -17.08 -12.39 -20.82
C SER A 129 -16.42 -12.89 -19.51
N PHE A 130 -15.58 -12.09 -18.86
CA PHE A 130 -15.00 -12.50 -17.58
C PHE A 130 -16.00 -12.42 -16.43
N LEU A 131 -16.85 -11.38 -16.44
CA LEU A 131 -17.93 -11.24 -15.46
C LEU A 131 -18.90 -12.41 -15.56
N ASP A 132 -19.23 -12.87 -16.77
CA ASP A 132 -20.07 -14.06 -16.98
C ASP A 132 -19.36 -15.33 -16.51
N LYS A 133 -18.07 -15.51 -16.81
CA LYS A 133 -17.29 -16.64 -16.28
C LYS A 133 -17.27 -16.69 -14.75
N LEU A 134 -17.22 -15.53 -14.07
CA LEU A 134 -17.31 -15.45 -12.61
C LEU A 134 -18.70 -15.85 -12.09
N LYS A 135 -19.78 -15.53 -12.79
CA LYS A 135 -21.16 -15.93 -12.39
C LYS A 135 -21.36 -17.44 -12.42
N GLU A 136 -20.60 -18.16 -13.23
CA GLU A 136 -20.66 -19.62 -13.36
C GLU A 136 -19.97 -20.37 -12.21
N GLN A 137 -19.19 -19.67 -11.37
CA GLN A 137 -18.47 -20.29 -10.26
C GLN A 137 -19.37 -20.39 -9.02
N GLU A 138 -19.51 -21.59 -8.45
CA GLU A 138 -20.34 -21.82 -7.26
C GLU A 138 -19.86 -21.05 -6.02
N GLU A 139 -18.55 -20.79 -5.96
CA GLU A 139 -17.90 -20.08 -4.85
C GLU A 139 -18.14 -18.57 -4.85
N VAL A 140 -18.61 -18.01 -5.97
CA VAL A 140 -18.78 -16.57 -6.17
C VAL A 140 -20.14 -16.10 -5.67
N LYS A 141 -20.13 -15.08 -4.82
CA LYS A 141 -21.30 -14.37 -4.28
C LYS A 141 -21.10 -12.87 -4.39
N ASP A 142 -22.19 -12.11 -4.23
CA ASP A 142 -22.19 -10.65 -4.16
C ASP A 142 -21.45 -9.95 -5.33
N LEU A 143 -21.48 -10.58 -6.50
CA LEU A 143 -20.78 -10.12 -7.69
C LEU A 143 -21.39 -8.82 -8.21
N ARG A 144 -20.57 -7.76 -8.27
CA ARG A 144 -20.96 -6.43 -8.74
C ARG A 144 -19.83 -5.81 -9.57
N ALA A 145 -20.19 -5.26 -10.73
CA ALA A 145 -19.27 -4.51 -11.57
C ALA A 145 -19.49 -3.00 -11.41
N VAL A 146 -18.41 -2.24 -11.29
CA VAL A 146 -18.44 -0.77 -11.24
C VAL A 146 -17.47 -0.22 -12.28
N GLU A 147 -17.94 -0.15 -13.53
CA GLU A 147 -17.12 0.26 -14.68
C GLU A 147 -16.82 1.77 -14.70
N GLU A 148 -17.76 2.59 -14.25
CA GLU A 148 -17.68 4.06 -14.27
C GLU A 148 -16.92 4.67 -13.09
N ALA A 149 -16.31 3.84 -12.23
CA ALA A 149 -15.48 4.33 -11.12
C ALA A 149 -14.19 4.99 -11.62
N PHE A 150 -13.57 5.82 -10.77
CA PHE A 150 -12.26 6.44 -11.06
C PHE A 150 -11.19 5.40 -11.44
N VAL A 151 -11.24 4.23 -10.79
CA VAL A 151 -10.56 2.99 -11.18
C VAL A 151 -11.64 1.91 -11.35
N PRO A 152 -11.93 1.45 -12.58
CA PRO A 152 -12.94 0.43 -12.82
C PRO A 152 -12.62 -0.87 -12.07
N VAL A 153 -13.63 -1.47 -11.44
CA VAL A 153 -13.46 -2.63 -10.53
C VAL A 153 -14.63 -3.61 -10.62
N ILE A 154 -14.33 -4.91 -10.54
CA ILE A 154 -15.31 -5.95 -10.21
C ILE A 154 -15.11 -6.32 -8.74
N LYS A 155 -16.19 -6.31 -7.96
CA LYS A 155 -16.17 -6.72 -6.55
C LYS A 155 -17.00 -7.99 -6.40
N LEU A 156 -16.52 -8.91 -5.57
CA LEU A 156 -17.22 -10.15 -5.27
C LEU A 156 -16.81 -10.67 -3.88
N SER A 157 -17.54 -11.68 -3.41
CA SER A 157 -17.14 -12.57 -2.34
C SER A 157 -16.82 -13.94 -2.96
N PHE A 158 -15.59 -14.43 -2.85
CA PHE A 158 -15.18 -15.75 -3.33
C PHE A 158 -14.85 -16.61 -2.12
N ASP A 159 -15.57 -17.71 -1.89
CA ASP A 159 -15.44 -18.51 -0.67
C ASP A 159 -15.44 -17.63 0.59
N SER A 160 -16.40 -16.72 0.71
CA SER A 160 -16.53 -15.76 1.84
C SER A 160 -15.41 -14.72 1.99
N ILE A 161 -14.46 -14.64 1.06
CA ILE A 161 -13.41 -13.61 1.05
C ILE A 161 -13.83 -12.50 0.08
N GLU A 162 -13.92 -11.27 0.57
CA GLU A 162 -14.16 -10.10 -0.29
C GLU A 162 -12.94 -9.81 -1.17
N ILE A 163 -13.18 -9.61 -2.46
CA ILE A 163 -12.14 -9.37 -3.47
C ILE A 163 -12.55 -8.22 -4.37
N ASP A 164 -11.65 -7.25 -4.47
CA ASP A 164 -11.73 -6.14 -5.42
C ASP A 164 -10.75 -6.41 -6.57
N ILE A 165 -11.28 -6.71 -7.76
CA ILE A 165 -10.50 -7.05 -8.95
C ILE A 165 -10.45 -5.86 -9.91
N LEU A 166 -9.26 -5.32 -10.08
CA LEU A 166 -8.92 -4.32 -11.10
C LEU A 166 -8.45 -5.01 -12.39
N PHE A 167 -8.48 -4.27 -13.50
CA PHE A 167 -8.01 -4.74 -14.80
C PHE A 167 -7.06 -3.75 -15.47
N ALA A 168 -5.91 -4.26 -15.91
CA ALA A 168 -4.97 -3.55 -16.76
C ALA A 168 -4.57 -4.39 -17.97
N ARG A 169 -4.63 -3.76 -19.14
CA ARG A 169 -4.16 -4.31 -20.40
C ARG A 169 -2.82 -3.68 -20.74
N LEU A 170 -1.79 -4.50 -20.93
CA LEU A 170 -0.47 -4.02 -21.33
C LEU A 170 -0.31 -4.01 -22.85
N ALA A 171 0.59 -3.16 -23.36
CA ALA A 171 0.98 -3.12 -24.77
C ALA A 171 1.90 -4.30 -25.17
N LEU A 172 1.67 -5.49 -24.60
CA LEU A 172 2.43 -6.72 -24.83
C LEU A 172 1.56 -7.74 -25.54
N GLN A 173 2.13 -8.53 -26.44
CA GLN A 173 1.42 -9.63 -27.10
C GLN A 173 1.19 -10.82 -26.15
N THR A 174 2.12 -11.05 -25.23
CA THR A 174 2.08 -12.13 -24.23
C THR A 174 2.48 -11.57 -22.87
N ILE A 175 1.95 -12.13 -21.79
CA ILE A 175 2.32 -11.73 -20.42
C ILE A 175 3.35 -12.70 -19.84
N PRO A 176 4.62 -12.28 -19.65
CA PRO A 176 5.66 -13.16 -19.15
C PRO A 176 5.48 -13.48 -17.66
N LYS A 177 5.89 -14.69 -17.24
CA LYS A 177 5.73 -15.15 -15.84
C LYS A 177 6.50 -14.26 -14.85
N ASN A 178 7.68 -13.79 -15.25
CA ASN A 178 8.58 -12.92 -14.49
C ASN A 178 8.33 -11.42 -14.73
N LEU A 179 7.16 -11.03 -15.25
CA LEU A 179 6.79 -9.62 -15.41
C LEU A 179 6.92 -8.85 -14.09
N ASP A 180 7.69 -7.76 -14.12
CA ASP A 180 7.82 -6.78 -13.04
C ASP A 180 7.07 -5.51 -13.44
N LEU A 181 6.02 -5.15 -12.69
CA LEU A 181 5.16 -4.01 -13.01
C LEU A 181 5.82 -2.66 -12.72
N ARG A 182 6.97 -2.62 -12.03
CA ARG A 182 7.68 -1.37 -11.68
C ARG A 182 8.32 -0.69 -12.89
N ASP A 183 8.56 -1.42 -13.98
CA ASP A 183 9.11 -0.86 -15.21
C ASP A 183 8.18 0.24 -15.78
N ASP A 184 8.65 1.48 -15.81
CA ASP A 184 7.95 2.64 -16.36
C ASP A 184 7.63 2.47 -17.85
N GLY A 185 8.44 1.69 -18.58
CA GLY A 185 8.21 1.38 -19.99
C GLY A 185 6.86 0.70 -20.25
N LEU A 186 6.32 -0.01 -19.26
CA LEU A 186 5.00 -0.66 -19.35
C LEU A 186 3.85 0.33 -19.43
N LEU A 187 4.03 1.58 -18.98
CA LEU A 187 2.99 2.61 -18.99
C LEU A 187 2.83 3.29 -20.35
N LYS A 188 3.77 3.07 -21.28
CA LYS A 188 3.78 3.72 -22.59
C LYS A 188 2.53 3.35 -23.39
N ASN A 189 1.84 4.37 -23.90
CA ASN A 189 0.63 4.26 -24.73
C ASN A 189 -0.53 3.49 -24.07
N LEU A 190 -0.58 3.44 -22.73
CA LEU A 190 -1.73 2.88 -22.01
C LEU A 190 -2.82 3.93 -21.83
N ASP A 191 -4.08 3.47 -21.80
CA ASP A 191 -5.19 4.33 -21.38
C ASP A 191 -5.05 4.68 -19.89
N ILE A 192 -5.51 5.87 -19.52
CA ILE A 192 -5.38 6.39 -18.15
C ILE A 192 -6.02 5.47 -17.10
N ARG A 193 -7.06 4.70 -17.46
CA ARG A 193 -7.69 3.76 -16.53
C ARG A 193 -6.76 2.56 -16.24
N CYS A 194 -6.06 2.04 -17.25
CA CYS A 194 -5.02 1.02 -17.04
C CYS A 194 -3.85 1.54 -16.18
N ILE A 195 -3.39 2.77 -16.41
CA ILE A 195 -2.33 3.38 -15.60
C ILE A 195 -2.75 3.48 -14.13
N ARG A 196 -3.98 3.96 -13.87
CA ARG A 196 -4.55 4.01 -12.51
C ARG A 196 -4.65 2.63 -11.87
N SER A 197 -5.08 1.60 -12.61
CA SER A 197 -5.17 0.22 -12.12
C SER A 197 -3.80 -0.37 -11.79
N LEU A 198 -2.76 -0.07 -12.59
CA LEU A 198 -1.37 -0.53 -12.35
C LEU A 198 -0.74 0.13 -11.11
N ASN A 199 -1.09 1.37 -10.82
CA ASN A 199 -0.48 2.13 -9.73
C ASN A 199 -0.61 1.46 -8.36
N GLY A 200 -1.72 0.76 -8.08
CA GLY A 200 -1.89 0.03 -6.83
C GLY A 200 -0.75 -0.97 -6.57
N CYS A 201 -0.48 -1.84 -7.54
CA CYS A 201 0.62 -2.82 -7.49
C CYS A 201 1.98 -2.13 -7.45
N ARG A 202 2.21 -1.16 -8.34
CA ARG A 202 3.50 -0.46 -8.47
C ARG A 202 3.89 0.24 -7.16
N VAL A 203 2.97 0.98 -6.56
CA VAL A 203 3.21 1.66 -5.27
C VAL A 203 3.47 0.67 -4.15
N THR A 204 2.70 -0.41 -4.10
CA THR A 204 2.85 -1.42 -3.04
C THR A 204 4.22 -2.10 -3.10
N ASP A 205 4.63 -2.54 -4.29
CA ASP A 205 5.92 -3.18 -4.48
C ASP A 205 7.09 -2.19 -4.29
N GLU A 206 6.95 -0.93 -4.72
CA GLU A 206 7.96 0.12 -4.42
C GLU A 206 8.15 0.31 -2.91
N ILE A 207 7.06 0.41 -2.12
CA ILE A 207 7.16 0.55 -0.66
C ILE A 207 7.97 -0.60 -0.06
N LEU A 208 7.71 -1.84 -0.48
CA LEU A 208 8.43 -3.03 0.02
C LEU A 208 9.92 -3.03 -0.36
N HIS A 209 10.30 -2.39 -1.46
CA HIS A 209 11.70 -2.25 -1.88
C HIS A 209 12.40 -1.02 -1.28
N LEU A 210 11.65 -0.12 -0.65
CA LEU A 210 12.14 1.15 -0.10
C LEU A 210 12.27 1.13 1.42
N VAL A 211 12.00 -0.01 2.07
CA VAL A 211 12.21 -0.22 3.50
C VAL A 211 13.42 -1.12 3.76
N PRO A 212 14.22 -0.84 4.80
CA PRO A 212 15.41 -1.63 5.13
C PRO A 212 15.09 -3.01 5.71
N ASP A 213 13.98 -3.12 6.44
CA ASP A 213 13.51 -4.36 7.06
C ASP A 213 11.99 -4.45 6.92
N ILE A 214 11.51 -5.48 6.19
CA ILE A 214 10.09 -5.67 5.87
C ILE A 214 9.29 -6.11 7.09
N GLU A 215 9.86 -6.92 7.98
CA GLU A 215 9.13 -7.45 9.14
C GLU A 215 8.92 -6.37 10.20
N ASN A 216 9.95 -5.58 10.47
CA ASN A 216 9.84 -4.41 11.33
C ASN A 216 8.87 -3.37 10.76
N PHE A 217 8.91 -3.12 9.44
CA PHE A 217 7.92 -2.29 8.75
C PHE A 217 6.49 -2.81 8.93
N ARG A 218 6.25 -4.11 8.73
CA ARG A 218 4.92 -4.74 8.83
C ARG A 218 4.35 -4.60 10.23
N LEU A 219 5.13 -4.93 11.26
CA LEU A 219 4.67 -4.85 12.64
C LEU A 219 4.36 -3.41 13.05
N THR A 220 5.24 -2.46 12.72
CA THR A 220 4.97 -1.03 12.95
C THR A 220 3.72 -0.56 12.20
N LEU A 221 3.53 -0.96 10.93
CA LEU A 221 2.36 -0.57 10.16
C LEU A 221 1.06 -1.17 10.72
N ARG A 222 1.07 -2.42 11.21
CA ARG A 222 -0.08 -3.00 11.93
C ARG A 222 -0.43 -2.16 13.17
N THR A 223 0.57 -1.77 13.95
CA THR A 223 0.39 -0.89 15.13
C THR A 223 -0.23 0.46 14.75
N ILE A 224 0.35 1.16 13.76
CA ILE A 224 -0.12 2.48 13.34
C ILE A 224 -1.52 2.42 12.73
N LYS A 225 -1.84 1.39 11.94
CA LYS A 225 -3.20 1.21 11.40
C LYS A 225 -4.23 0.99 12.51
N LEU A 226 -3.92 0.17 13.51
CA LEU A 226 -4.81 -0.02 14.66
C LEU A 226 -5.00 1.29 15.41
N TRP A 227 -3.90 1.96 15.77
CA TRP A 227 -3.92 3.26 16.44
C TRP A 227 -4.78 4.27 15.67
N ALA A 228 -4.52 4.48 14.38
CA ALA A 228 -5.25 5.45 13.58
C ALA A 228 -6.76 5.15 13.49
N LYS A 229 -7.15 3.87 13.43
CA LYS A 229 -8.56 3.46 13.49
C LYS A 229 -9.18 3.76 14.86
N ARG A 230 -8.50 3.44 15.96
CA ARG A 230 -8.98 3.66 17.33
C ARG A 230 -9.09 5.14 17.71
N HIS A 231 -8.26 5.97 17.09
CA HIS A 231 -8.24 7.43 17.27
C HIS A 231 -9.07 8.19 16.22
N ASN A 232 -9.88 7.48 15.40
CA ASN A 232 -10.82 8.06 14.44
C ASN A 232 -10.20 8.93 13.34
N ILE A 233 -8.97 8.61 12.92
CA ILE A 233 -8.21 9.34 11.88
C ILE A 233 -7.81 8.44 10.70
N TYR A 234 -8.58 7.38 10.44
CA TYR A 234 -8.37 6.45 9.32
C TYR A 234 -9.55 6.52 8.34
N SER A 235 -9.49 7.42 7.35
CA SER A 235 -10.45 7.50 6.24
C SER A 235 -10.01 8.52 5.17
N ASN A 236 -9.61 8.07 3.98
CA ASN A 236 -9.26 8.97 2.88
C ASN A 236 -10.46 9.79 2.37
N ILE A 237 -11.66 9.19 2.38
CA ILE A 237 -12.90 9.82 1.90
C ILE A 237 -13.28 11.01 2.79
N LEU A 238 -13.03 10.91 4.10
CA LEU A 238 -13.34 11.97 5.07
C LEU A 238 -12.17 12.97 5.26
N GLY A 239 -11.15 12.93 4.39
CA GLY A 239 -10.01 13.84 4.45
C GLY A 239 -8.96 13.50 5.51
N PHE A 240 -8.99 12.28 6.06
CA PHE A 240 -7.90 11.70 6.84
C PHE A 240 -7.03 10.79 5.97
N LEU A 241 -6.15 9.99 6.57
CA LEU A 241 -5.26 9.10 5.83
C LEU A 241 -5.89 7.74 5.58
N GLY A 242 -5.72 7.24 4.35
CA GLY A 242 -5.99 5.84 3.98
C GLY A 242 -4.78 4.92 4.21
N GLY A 243 -4.95 3.64 3.92
CA GLY A 243 -3.95 2.61 4.21
C GLY A 243 -2.60 2.84 3.53
N VAL A 244 -2.59 3.26 2.26
CA VAL A 244 -1.35 3.54 1.52
C VAL A 244 -0.59 4.73 2.09
N SER A 245 -1.30 5.79 2.51
CA SER A 245 -0.69 6.98 3.12
C SER A 245 -0.02 6.62 4.45
N TRP A 246 -0.68 5.83 5.30
CA TRP A 246 -0.07 5.31 6.53
C TRP A 246 1.14 4.42 6.26
N ALA A 247 1.07 3.55 5.25
CA ALA A 247 2.19 2.71 4.83
C ALA A 247 3.41 3.55 4.44
N MET A 248 3.22 4.65 3.69
CA MET A 248 4.31 5.53 3.29
C MET A 248 4.91 6.31 4.46
N LEU A 249 4.09 6.79 5.41
CA LEU A 249 4.62 7.43 6.62
C LEU A 249 5.48 6.46 7.46
N VAL A 250 5.00 5.22 7.62
CA VAL A 250 5.76 4.17 8.33
C VAL A 250 7.03 3.82 7.58
N ALA A 251 6.96 3.62 6.26
CA ALA A 251 8.13 3.35 5.43
C ALA A 251 9.18 4.46 5.56
N ARG A 252 8.76 5.73 5.55
CA ARG A 252 9.67 6.86 5.76
C ARG A 252 10.35 6.81 7.12
N THR A 253 9.63 6.40 8.16
CA THR A 253 10.20 6.21 9.50
C THR A 253 11.25 5.11 9.49
N CYS A 254 10.97 3.98 8.85
CA CYS A 254 11.94 2.88 8.72
C CYS A 254 13.22 3.32 7.98
N GLN A 255 13.12 4.14 6.94
CA GLN A 255 14.28 4.70 6.24
C GLN A 255 15.18 5.55 7.15
N LEU A 256 14.58 6.30 8.07
CA LEU A 256 15.30 7.18 9.00
C LEU A 256 15.97 6.42 10.16
N TYR A 257 15.49 5.19 10.45
CA TYR A 257 15.97 4.35 11.56
C TYR A 257 16.12 2.89 11.11
N PRO A 258 17.07 2.59 10.20
CA PRO A 258 17.09 1.31 9.48
C PRO A 258 17.38 0.08 10.34
N ASN A 259 17.98 0.26 11.52
CA ASN A 259 18.35 -0.82 12.44
C ASN A 259 17.44 -0.90 13.67
N ALA A 260 16.36 -0.11 13.70
CA ALA A 260 15.43 -0.06 14.83
C ALA A 260 14.35 -1.14 14.70
N VAL A 261 13.92 -1.68 15.83
CA VAL A 261 12.80 -2.64 15.91
C VAL A 261 11.46 -1.94 16.08
N ALA A 262 10.36 -2.68 15.88
CA ALA A 262 9.03 -2.10 15.81
C ALA A 262 8.63 -1.21 17.01
N SER A 263 9.01 -1.56 18.25
CA SER A 263 8.73 -0.73 19.43
C SER A 263 9.34 0.67 19.31
N THR A 264 10.62 0.74 18.93
CA THR A 264 11.35 1.98 18.68
C THR A 264 10.77 2.71 17.46
N LEU A 265 10.47 2.00 16.38
CA LEU A 265 9.91 2.60 15.16
C LEU A 265 8.55 3.27 15.41
N VAL A 266 7.68 2.68 16.23
CA VAL A 266 6.39 3.28 16.60
C VAL A 266 6.59 4.59 17.37
N HIS A 267 7.53 4.63 18.31
CA HIS A 267 7.89 5.89 19.00
C HIS A 267 8.46 6.92 18.02
N LYS A 268 9.40 6.51 17.17
CA LYS A 268 10.04 7.39 16.19
C LYS A 268 9.06 7.92 15.16
N PHE A 269 8.05 7.15 14.79
CA PHE A 269 6.97 7.59 13.91
C PHE A 269 6.28 8.83 14.49
N PHE A 270 5.86 8.78 15.75
CA PHE A 270 5.23 9.92 16.41
C PHE A 270 6.20 11.09 16.58
N LEU A 271 7.46 10.82 16.94
CA LEU A 271 8.48 11.85 17.07
C LEU A 271 8.69 12.62 15.75
N VAL A 272 8.81 11.90 14.64
CA VAL A 272 9.03 12.50 13.31
C VAL A 272 7.80 13.29 12.87
N PHE A 273 6.61 12.70 12.90
CA PHE A 273 5.42 13.34 12.30
C PHE A 273 4.72 14.36 13.20
N SER A 274 4.94 14.34 14.52
CA SER A 274 4.52 15.44 15.40
C SER A 274 5.35 16.72 15.21
N LYS A 275 6.57 16.58 14.69
CA LYS A 275 7.51 17.69 14.43
C LYS A 275 7.72 17.98 12.94
N TRP A 276 7.02 17.27 12.06
CA TRP A 276 7.15 17.46 10.62
C TRP A 276 6.61 18.83 10.21
N GLU A 277 7.42 19.59 9.48
CA GLU A 277 7.07 20.94 9.03
C GLU A 277 6.17 20.89 7.78
N TRP A 278 4.88 20.61 7.99
CA TRP A 278 3.90 20.66 6.91
C TRP A 278 3.80 22.08 6.31
N PRO A 279 3.73 22.25 4.97
CA PRO A 279 3.40 21.24 3.96
C PRO A 279 4.61 20.60 3.25
N ASN A 280 5.80 20.52 3.87
CA ASN A 280 6.92 19.80 3.25
C ASN A 280 6.50 18.35 2.93
N PRO A 281 6.76 17.84 1.71
CA PRO A 281 6.25 16.55 1.28
C PRO A 281 7.01 15.38 1.89
N VAL A 282 6.29 14.32 2.22
CA VAL A 282 6.90 13.03 2.55
C VAL A 282 7.20 12.27 1.25
N LEU A 283 8.49 12.04 1.00
CA LEU A 283 9.01 11.33 -0.17
C LEU A 283 9.78 10.08 0.27
N LEU A 284 9.56 8.95 -0.39
CA LEU A 284 10.28 7.69 -0.13
C LEU A 284 11.49 7.47 -1.04
N LYS A 285 11.50 8.09 -2.23
CA LYS A 285 12.61 8.08 -3.18
C LYS A 285 12.65 9.40 -3.93
N GLN A 286 13.75 9.67 -4.61
CA GLN A 286 13.80 10.80 -5.54
C GLN A 286 12.81 10.54 -6.68
N PRO A 287 11.95 11.52 -7.04
CA PRO A 287 11.11 11.40 -8.22
C PRO A 287 11.99 11.24 -9.46
N GLU A 288 11.69 10.23 -10.26
CA GLU A 288 12.32 10.03 -11.57
C GLU A 288 11.48 10.75 -12.61
N ASP A 289 12.15 11.48 -13.52
CA ASP A 289 11.48 12.10 -14.65
C ASP A 289 11.28 11.05 -15.75
N CYS A 290 10.06 10.96 -16.24
CA CYS A 290 9.66 10.03 -17.28
C CYS A 290 8.94 10.80 -18.39
N ASN A 291 9.45 10.66 -19.62
CA ASN A 291 8.96 11.32 -20.83
C ASN A 291 7.59 10.81 -21.33
N LEU A 292 6.69 10.37 -20.45
CA LEU A 292 5.35 9.87 -20.78
C LEU A 292 4.26 10.92 -20.62
N ASN A 293 4.59 12.16 -20.20
CA ASN A 293 3.66 13.29 -20.05
C ASN A 293 2.43 12.97 -19.20
N LEU A 294 2.54 12.05 -18.24
CA LEU A 294 1.48 11.77 -17.29
C LEU A 294 1.45 12.85 -16.20
N PRO A 295 0.28 13.12 -15.57
CA PRO A 295 0.21 14.06 -14.46
C PRO A 295 1.10 13.58 -13.31
N VAL A 296 2.09 14.39 -12.92
CA VAL A 296 2.96 14.15 -11.76
C VAL A 296 2.73 15.26 -10.76
N TRP A 297 2.66 14.91 -9.48
CA TRP A 297 2.61 15.89 -8.41
C TRP A 297 3.92 16.67 -8.36
N ASP A 298 3.86 17.97 -8.65
CA ASP A 298 5.02 18.86 -8.57
C ASP A 298 4.56 20.31 -8.32
N PRO A 299 4.68 20.83 -7.08
CA PRO A 299 4.24 22.17 -6.73
C PRO A 299 5.05 23.28 -7.43
N ARG A 300 6.20 22.98 -8.04
CA ARG A 300 7.00 23.97 -8.78
C ARG A 300 6.30 24.35 -10.08
N VAL A 301 5.76 23.36 -10.81
CA VAL A 301 5.16 23.52 -12.14
C VAL A 301 3.64 23.52 -12.13
N THR A 302 3.01 22.85 -11.16
CA THR A 302 1.54 22.73 -11.05
C THR A 302 1.02 23.61 -9.90
N PRO A 303 0.36 24.76 -10.17
CA PRO A 303 -0.07 25.68 -9.12
C PRO A 303 -1.06 25.08 -8.11
N SER A 304 -1.95 24.17 -8.54
CA SER A 304 -2.92 23.51 -7.65
C SER A 304 -2.24 22.68 -6.55
N ASP A 305 -1.09 22.08 -6.86
CA ASP A 305 -0.35 21.23 -5.93
C ASP A 305 0.24 22.01 -4.75
N ARG A 306 0.44 23.33 -4.91
CA ARG A 306 0.96 24.22 -3.86
C ARG A 306 -0.01 24.37 -2.69
N TYR A 307 -1.29 24.07 -2.88
CA TYR A 307 -2.32 24.20 -1.85
C TYR A 307 -2.49 22.93 -1.00
N HIS A 308 -1.78 21.85 -1.30
CA HIS A 308 -1.85 20.61 -0.52
C HIS A 308 -1.25 20.80 0.88
N LEU A 309 -2.01 20.44 1.92
CA LEU A 309 -1.70 20.80 3.31
C LEU A 309 -0.83 19.78 4.05
N MET A 310 -0.85 18.52 3.63
CA MET A 310 -0.11 17.41 4.23
C MET A 310 0.31 16.40 3.14
N PRO A 311 1.18 16.78 2.18
CA PRO A 311 1.45 15.95 1.01
C PRO A 311 2.28 14.71 1.35
N ILE A 312 1.76 13.53 0.96
CA ILE A 312 2.44 12.24 1.07
C ILE A 312 2.45 11.61 -0.32
N ILE A 313 3.63 11.45 -0.89
CA ILE A 313 3.75 11.25 -2.34
C ILE A 313 4.04 9.78 -2.65
N THR A 314 3.28 9.21 -3.58
CA THR A 314 3.47 7.83 -4.02
C THR A 314 4.83 7.66 -4.72
N PRO A 315 5.61 6.61 -4.43
CA PRO A 315 6.96 6.45 -4.95
C PRO A 315 7.03 6.06 -6.44
N ALA A 316 6.04 5.33 -6.95
CA ALA A 316 6.00 4.89 -8.34
C ALA A 316 5.59 6.03 -9.26
N TYR A 317 6.22 6.13 -10.44
CA TYR A 317 5.77 7.03 -11.49
C TYR A 317 4.41 6.54 -12.08
N PRO A 318 3.48 7.46 -12.43
CA PRO A 318 3.52 8.89 -12.12
C PRO A 318 3.20 9.17 -10.64
N GLN A 319 4.09 9.91 -9.97
CA GLN A 319 3.95 10.20 -8.55
C GLN A 319 2.75 11.11 -8.30
N GLN A 320 1.94 10.80 -7.30
CA GLN A 320 0.73 11.54 -6.94
C GLN A 320 0.70 11.79 -5.44
N ASN A 321 0.01 12.85 -5.02
CA ASN A 321 -0.28 13.07 -3.61
C ASN A 321 -1.40 12.12 -3.15
N SER A 322 -1.14 11.23 -2.20
CA SER A 322 -2.13 10.29 -1.67
C SER A 322 -3.06 10.89 -0.60
N THR A 323 -2.86 12.16 -0.24
CA THR A 323 -3.58 12.87 0.83
C THR A 323 -4.10 14.23 0.38
N TYR A 324 -4.48 14.36 -0.90
CA TYR A 324 -5.04 15.59 -1.45
C TYR A 324 -6.38 16.01 -0.79
N ASN A 325 -7.13 15.07 -0.18
CA ASN A 325 -8.37 15.35 0.55
C ASN A 325 -8.16 15.96 1.95
N VAL A 326 -6.91 16.07 2.44
CA VAL A 326 -6.63 16.61 3.77
C VAL A 326 -6.98 18.10 3.82
N SER A 327 -7.83 18.47 4.79
CA SER A 327 -8.24 19.84 5.06
C SER A 327 -7.47 20.42 6.25
N VAL A 328 -7.66 21.71 6.52
CA VAL A 328 -7.08 22.38 7.70
C VAL A 328 -7.53 21.68 8.99
N SER A 329 -8.81 21.30 9.07
CA SER A 329 -9.40 20.65 10.24
C SER A 329 -8.82 19.25 10.46
N THR A 330 -8.80 18.41 9.42
CA THR A 330 -8.29 17.04 9.56
C THR A 330 -6.79 17.01 9.81
N ARG A 331 -6.02 17.91 9.19
CA ARG A 331 -4.59 18.10 9.51
C ARG A 331 -4.38 18.47 10.98
N ALA A 332 -5.13 19.44 11.50
CA ALA A 332 -5.02 19.86 12.90
C ALA A 332 -5.29 18.69 13.87
N VAL A 333 -6.36 17.93 13.64
CA VAL A 333 -6.67 16.72 14.42
C VAL A 333 -5.50 15.73 14.39
N MET A 334 -4.98 15.40 13.20
CA MET A 334 -3.88 14.43 13.09
C MET A 334 -2.59 14.91 13.75
N VAL A 335 -2.24 16.20 13.64
CA VAL A 335 -1.07 16.77 14.31
C VAL A 335 -1.18 16.64 15.82
N ASP A 336 -2.36 16.89 16.39
CA ASP A 336 -2.58 16.73 17.83
C ASP A 336 -2.60 15.26 18.26
N GLU A 337 -3.12 14.36 17.43
CA GLU A 337 -3.03 12.91 17.68
C GLU A 337 -1.58 12.41 17.61
N PHE A 338 -0.73 12.94 16.72
CA PHE A 338 0.69 12.59 16.72
C PHE A 338 1.42 13.03 17.99
N LYS A 339 1.09 14.21 18.53
CA LYS A 339 1.66 14.69 19.80
C LYS A 339 1.22 13.82 20.98
N GLN A 340 -0.06 13.44 21.02
CA GLN A 340 -0.57 12.53 22.05
C GLN A 340 0.09 11.15 21.94
N GLY A 341 0.21 10.60 20.73
CA GLY A 341 0.92 9.34 20.48
C GLY A 341 2.39 9.38 20.92
N LEU A 342 3.07 10.51 20.71
CA LEU A 342 4.44 10.71 21.20
C LEU A 342 4.49 10.68 22.74
N SER A 343 3.60 11.41 23.42
CA SER A 343 3.54 11.42 24.88
C SER A 343 3.29 10.03 25.47
N ILE A 344 2.35 9.27 24.89
CA ILE A 344 2.03 7.91 25.35
C ILE A 344 3.23 6.98 25.11
N THR A 345 3.87 7.06 23.95
CA THR A 345 5.03 6.20 23.66
C THR A 345 6.26 6.58 24.48
N ASP A 346 6.45 7.84 24.85
CA ASP A 346 7.48 8.26 25.82
C ASP A 346 7.26 7.60 27.19
N GLU A 347 6.01 7.56 27.68
CA GLU A 347 5.68 6.87 28.93
C GLU A 347 5.93 5.36 28.84
N ILE A 348 5.57 4.72 27.72
CA ILE A 348 5.82 3.29 27.50
C ILE A 348 7.32 2.99 27.51
N LEU A 349 8.14 3.78 26.82
CA LEU A 349 9.60 3.61 26.82
C LEU A 349 10.22 3.81 28.22
N GLN A 350 9.57 4.60 29.08
CA GLN A 350 9.96 4.81 30.48
C GLN A 350 9.36 3.76 31.43
N ASN A 351 8.66 2.74 30.93
CA ASN A 351 7.92 1.74 31.71
C ASN A 351 6.87 2.35 32.66
N LYS A 352 6.27 3.50 32.28
CA LYS A 352 5.20 4.18 33.02
C LYS A 352 3.80 3.88 32.49
N ALA A 353 3.72 3.25 31.31
CA ALA A 353 2.47 2.85 30.68
C ALA A 353 2.67 1.56 29.87
N GLU A 354 1.56 0.87 29.57
CA GLU A 354 1.53 -0.30 28.71
C GLU A 354 1.06 0.05 27.29
N TRP A 355 1.36 -0.82 26.31
CA TRP A 355 0.94 -0.62 24.92
C TRP A 355 -0.58 -0.49 24.73
N SER A 356 -1.38 -1.09 25.61
CA SER A 356 -2.84 -0.95 25.58
C SER A 356 -3.29 0.52 25.63
N LYS A 357 -2.57 1.38 26.37
CA LYS A 357 -2.86 2.81 26.48
C LYS A 357 -2.82 3.51 25.11
N LEU A 358 -1.95 3.07 24.21
CA LEU A 358 -1.89 3.62 22.85
C LEU A 358 -3.14 3.29 22.02
N PHE A 359 -3.80 2.17 22.31
CA PHE A 359 -4.97 1.65 21.57
C PHE A 359 -6.31 1.95 22.25
N GLU A 360 -6.30 2.64 23.38
CA GLU A 360 -7.51 3.18 24.00
C GLU A 360 -8.18 4.14 23.02
N ALA A 361 -9.48 3.95 22.78
CA ALA A 361 -10.24 4.85 21.92
C ALA A 361 -10.69 6.04 22.78
N PRO A 362 -10.24 7.28 22.48
CA PRO A 362 -10.74 8.45 23.17
C PRO A 362 -12.25 8.58 22.96
N ASN A 363 -12.97 9.08 23.97
CA ASN A 363 -14.40 9.32 23.82
C ASN A 363 -14.64 10.53 22.91
N PHE A 364 -14.81 10.27 21.61
CA PHE A 364 -14.99 11.30 20.58
C PHE A 364 -16.14 12.26 20.91
N PHE A 365 -17.26 11.74 21.42
CA PHE A 365 -18.46 12.53 21.74
C PHE A 365 -18.31 13.40 23.00
N GLN A 366 -17.27 13.18 23.81
CA GLN A 366 -16.94 14.01 24.97
C GLN A 366 -15.79 14.98 24.70
N LYS A 367 -15.02 14.78 23.61
CA LYS A 367 -13.90 15.64 23.24
C LYS A 367 -14.34 17.03 22.75
N TYR A 368 -15.54 17.13 22.17
CA TYR A 368 -16.06 18.37 21.59
C TYR A 368 -17.34 18.83 22.29
N LYS A 369 -17.48 20.15 22.49
CA LYS A 369 -18.67 20.76 23.11
C LYS A 369 -19.92 20.70 22.23
N TYR A 370 -19.73 20.66 20.91
CA TYR A 370 -20.80 20.67 19.91
C TYR A 370 -20.54 19.59 18.88
N ALA A 371 -21.61 18.96 18.38
CA ALA A 371 -21.55 17.95 17.33
C ALA A 371 -22.72 18.16 16.35
N SER A 372 -22.49 17.82 15.08
CA SER A 372 -23.52 17.75 14.05
C SER A 372 -23.75 16.29 13.68
N GLN A 373 -25.02 15.89 13.55
CA GLN A 373 -25.39 14.53 13.16
C GLN A 373 -25.93 14.53 11.73
N LEU A 374 -25.30 13.77 10.84
CA LEU A 374 -25.82 13.48 9.51
C LEU A 374 -26.61 12.18 9.55
N ARG A 375 -27.83 12.17 9.00
CA ARG A 375 -28.67 10.97 8.87
C ARG A 375 -29.00 10.74 7.40
N THR A 376 -28.76 9.52 6.93
CA THR A 376 -29.15 9.06 5.60
C THR A 376 -30.14 7.92 5.75
N HIS A 377 -31.26 7.98 5.03
CA HIS A 377 -32.24 6.89 4.98
C HIS A 377 -32.08 6.17 3.64
N SER A 378 -31.94 4.86 3.69
CA SER A 378 -31.82 3.96 2.54
C SER A 378 -33.15 3.81 1.80
#